data_AF-A0A831LG94-F1
#
_entry.id   AF-A0A831LG94-F1
#
_cell.length_a   1.000
_cell.length_b   1.000
_cell.length_c   1.000
_cell.angle_alpha   90.00
_cell.angle_beta   90.00
_cell.angle_gamma   90.00
#
_symmetry.space_group_name_H-M   'P 1'
#
loop_
_entity.id
_entity.type
_entity.pdbx_description
1 polymer ?
#
loop_
_entity_poly.entity_id
_entity_poly.type
_entity_poly.pdbx_seq_one_letter_code
_entity_poly.pdbx_strand_id
1 'polypeptide(L)'
;MKLRLFLLLFCCSSLLAYAQVDNGVFRMNELRNPKKRQVIQIPDVNGFQTLKCDLHTHTVFSDGHVWPNVRVQEAWQEGLDVLAITDHVEYTPHSEDVKVGHNRAWELAQNAAAENNLVFIKGTGKVTLFPRSAQVITAPAGQQSLFYEVVTAFVRSNEHLVV
;
A
#
# COMPACT_ATOMS: atom_id res chain seq x y z
N MET A 1 11.72 8.13 60.56
CA MET A 1 10.50 7.36 60.23
C MET A 1 10.03 7.55 58.79
N LYS A 2 10.04 8.77 58.23
CA LYS A 2 9.51 9.07 56.88
C LYS A 2 10.21 8.33 55.72
N LEU A 3 11.54 8.14 55.78
CA LEU A 3 12.30 7.45 54.72
C LEU A 3 12.02 5.94 54.64
N ARG A 4 11.83 5.28 55.80
CA ARG A 4 11.47 3.85 55.86
C ARG A 4 10.07 3.60 55.32
N LEU A 5 9.14 4.52 55.57
CA LEU A 5 7.79 4.47 55.03
C LEU A 5 7.78 4.65 53.50
N PHE A 6 8.63 5.54 52.98
CA PHE A 6 8.78 5.75 51.53
C PHE A 6 9.38 4.53 50.82
N LEU A 7 10.41 3.90 51.42
CA LEU A 7 10.99 2.66 50.91
C LEU A 7 9.99 1.49 50.93
N LEU A 8 9.13 1.41 51.95
CA LEU A 8 8.09 0.38 52.05
C LEU A 8 6.99 0.57 50.98
N LEU A 9 6.57 1.81 50.75
CA LEU A 9 5.61 2.14 49.67
C LEU A 9 6.18 1.85 48.28
N PHE A 10 7.45 2.18 48.04
CA PHE A 10 8.13 1.88 46.78
C PHE A 10 8.25 0.35 46.55
N CYS A 11 8.60 -0.41 47.58
CA CYS A 11 8.71 -1.87 47.51
C CYS A 11 7.34 -2.58 47.33
N CYS A 12 6.28 -2.07 47.97
CA CYS A 12 4.91 -2.54 47.72
C CYS A 12 4.43 -2.24 46.30
N SER A 13 4.81 -1.10 45.72
CA SER A 13 4.44 -0.75 44.33
C SER A 13 5.08 -1.68 43.29
N SER A 14 6.31 -2.14 43.52
CA SER A 14 6.97 -3.12 42.65
C SER A 14 6.36 -4.53 42.71
N LEU A 15 5.71 -4.88 43.83
CA LEU A 15 5.03 -6.18 43.99
C LEU A 15 3.62 -6.18 43.37
N LEU A 16 3.03 -5.03 43.06
CA LEU A 16 1.76 -4.94 42.33
C LEU A 16 1.94 -5.01 40.80
N ALA A 17 3.20 -5.02 40.32
CA ALA A 17 3.53 -5.16 38.90
C ALA A 17 3.60 -6.64 38.44
N TYR A 18 2.83 -7.53 39.05
CA TYR A 18 2.57 -8.84 38.45
C TYR A 18 1.70 -8.61 37.21
N ALA A 19 2.37 -8.62 36.05
CA ALA A 19 1.76 -8.57 34.74
C ALA A 19 0.65 -9.62 34.60
N GLN A 20 -0.40 -9.29 33.85
CA GLN A 20 -1.39 -10.28 33.42
C GLN A 20 -0.65 -11.40 32.68
N VAL A 21 -0.73 -12.63 33.21
CA VAL A 21 -0.34 -13.82 32.46
C VAL A 21 -1.40 -14.08 31.39
N ASP A 22 -0.96 -14.15 30.13
CA ASP A 22 -1.79 -14.34 28.92
C ASP A 22 -2.48 -15.73 28.83
N ASN A 23 -2.53 -16.46 29.95
CA ASN A 23 -2.89 -17.89 30.03
C ASN A 23 -4.37 -18.20 29.74
N GLY A 24 -5.17 -17.21 29.34
CA GLY A 24 -6.59 -17.36 28.98
C GLY A 24 -6.93 -16.87 27.57
N VAL A 25 -5.98 -16.32 26.81
CA VAL A 25 -6.25 -15.84 25.45
C VAL A 25 -6.06 -16.98 24.46
N PHE A 26 -7.17 -17.43 23.89
CA PHE A 26 -7.13 -18.37 22.77
C PHE A 26 -6.63 -17.64 21.52
N ARG A 27 -5.35 -17.85 21.18
CA ARG A 27 -4.75 -17.26 19.97
C ARG A 27 -5.14 -18.08 18.75
N MET A 28 -6.07 -17.58 17.95
CA MET A 28 -6.47 -18.19 16.66
C MET A 28 -5.39 -17.95 15.60
N ASN A 29 -4.26 -18.63 15.74
CA ASN A 29 -3.11 -18.48 14.85
C ASN A 29 -3.45 -18.88 13.40
N GLU A 30 -4.46 -19.72 13.20
CA GLU A 30 -4.98 -20.16 11.91
C GLU A 30 -5.65 -19.03 11.11
N LEU A 31 -6.19 -18.01 11.81
CA LEU A 31 -6.77 -16.81 11.20
C LEU A 31 -5.73 -15.68 11.04
N ARG A 32 -4.51 -15.88 11.52
CA ARG A 32 -3.46 -14.87 11.43
C ARG A 32 -3.01 -14.75 9.98
N ASN A 33 -3.26 -13.60 9.35
CA ASN A 33 -2.70 -13.28 8.03
C ASN A 33 -1.18 -13.02 8.16
N PRO A 34 -0.30 -13.96 7.79
CA PRO A 34 1.13 -13.75 7.95
C PRO A 34 1.63 -12.72 6.95
N LYS A 35 2.48 -11.79 7.37
CA LYS A 35 3.16 -10.87 6.46
C LYS A 35 4.12 -11.66 5.55
N LYS A 36 3.64 -12.05 4.38
CA LYS A 36 4.41 -12.77 3.36
C LYS A 36 4.30 -12.02 2.04
N ARG A 37 5.45 -11.73 1.42
CA ARG A 37 5.55 -11.22 0.06
C ARG A 37 5.59 -12.37 -0.93
N GLN A 38 4.76 -12.31 -1.95
CA GLN A 38 4.85 -13.17 -3.12
C GLN A 38 6.01 -12.69 -4.00
N VAL A 39 6.72 -13.64 -4.59
CA VAL A 39 7.84 -13.35 -5.48
C VAL A 39 7.41 -13.71 -6.90
N ILE A 40 7.12 -12.69 -7.70
CA ILE A 40 6.77 -12.86 -9.11
C ILE A 40 8.05 -12.71 -9.94
N GLN A 41 8.42 -13.78 -10.65
CA GLN A 41 9.57 -13.81 -11.55
C GLN A 41 9.09 -13.57 -12.98
N ILE A 42 9.33 -12.36 -13.51
CA ILE A 42 9.09 -12.03 -14.92
C ILE A 42 10.46 -11.70 -15.52
N PRO A 43 10.84 -12.32 -16.64
CA PRO A 43 12.12 -12.03 -17.26
C PRO A 43 12.20 -10.58 -17.73
N ASP A 44 13.40 -10.05 -17.68
CA ASP A 44 13.76 -8.79 -18.32
C ASP A 44 13.70 -8.96 -19.84
N VAL A 45 13.27 -7.92 -20.56
CA VAL A 45 13.01 -7.99 -22.00
C VAL A 45 13.86 -6.95 -22.72
N ASN A 46 14.55 -7.35 -23.78
CA ASN A 46 15.33 -6.46 -24.65
C ASN A 46 16.38 -5.60 -23.90
N GLY A 47 16.92 -6.08 -22.77
CA GLY A 47 17.86 -5.33 -21.94
C GLY A 47 17.21 -4.34 -20.96
N PHE A 48 15.88 -4.38 -20.81
CA PHE A 48 15.13 -3.56 -19.86
C PHE A 48 14.67 -4.37 -18.66
N GLN A 49 14.70 -3.74 -17.49
CA GLN A 49 14.18 -4.32 -16.26
C GLN A 49 12.65 -4.31 -16.27
N THR A 50 12.05 -5.48 -16.02
CA THR A 50 10.58 -5.60 -15.93
C THR A 50 10.10 -5.30 -14.52
N LEU A 51 9.35 -4.20 -14.35
CA LEU A 51 8.70 -3.84 -13.09
C LEU A 51 7.23 -4.30 -13.08
N LYS A 52 6.76 -4.85 -11.95
CA LYS A 52 5.33 -5.14 -11.77
C LYS A 52 4.66 -3.95 -11.09
N CYS A 53 3.59 -3.47 -11.69
CA CYS A 53 3.00 -2.19 -11.29
C CYS A 53 1.49 -2.32 -11.14
N ASP A 54 0.93 -1.65 -10.15
CA ASP A 54 -0.47 -1.23 -10.16
C ASP A 54 -0.51 0.29 -10.24
N LEU A 55 -1.03 0.80 -11.36
CA LEU A 55 -1.03 2.22 -11.70
C LEU A 55 -2.41 2.86 -11.55
N HIS A 56 -3.40 2.13 -11.04
CA HIS A 56 -4.76 2.65 -10.90
C HIS A 56 -5.50 1.99 -9.74
N THR A 57 -5.33 2.56 -8.55
CA THR A 57 -6.02 2.10 -7.34
C THR A 57 -6.79 3.22 -6.67
N HIS A 58 -7.88 2.83 -6.01
CA HIS A 58 -8.74 3.73 -5.24
C HIS A 58 -8.76 3.34 -3.77
N THR A 59 -9.01 4.34 -2.94
CA THR A 59 -9.12 4.26 -1.48
C THR A 59 -10.42 4.90 -1.01
N VAL A 60 -10.66 4.87 0.29
CA VAL A 60 -11.83 5.53 0.89
C VAL A 60 -11.94 7.03 0.63
N PHE A 61 -10.87 7.69 0.15
CA PHE A 61 -10.90 9.11 -0.19
C PHE A 61 -11.67 9.42 -1.49
N SER A 62 -11.97 8.41 -2.31
CA SER A 62 -12.97 8.46 -3.39
C SER A 62 -14.06 7.40 -3.18
N ASP A 63 -14.01 6.33 -3.95
CA ASP A 63 -14.96 5.23 -4.08
C ASP A 63 -14.34 3.86 -3.73
N GLY A 64 -13.06 3.84 -3.36
CA GLY A 64 -12.43 2.66 -2.80
C GLY A 64 -12.94 2.35 -1.40
N HIS A 65 -12.76 1.11 -0.96
CA HIS A 65 -13.32 0.62 0.31
C HIS A 65 -12.26 0.45 1.42
N VAL A 66 -10.99 0.68 1.10
CA VAL A 66 -9.87 0.42 2.01
C VAL A 66 -9.06 1.67 2.29
N TRP A 67 -8.46 1.71 3.49
CA TRP A 67 -7.54 2.78 3.86
C TRP A 67 -6.26 2.72 3.00
N PRO A 68 -5.60 3.84 2.67
CA PRO A 68 -4.44 3.87 1.77
C PRO A 68 -3.31 2.88 2.13
N ASN A 69 -3.04 2.68 3.42
CA ASN A 69 -1.99 1.76 3.88
C ASN A 69 -2.29 0.30 3.53
N VAL A 70 -3.56 -0.05 3.34
CA VAL A 70 -3.97 -1.39 2.90
C VAL A 70 -3.51 -1.62 1.46
N ARG A 71 -3.62 -0.62 0.58
CA ARG A 71 -3.11 -0.72 -0.80
C ARG A 71 -1.61 -0.97 -0.87
N VAL A 72 -0.86 -0.30 0.02
CA VAL A 72 0.58 -0.54 0.16
C VAL A 72 0.86 -1.98 0.61
N GLN A 73 0.10 -2.47 1.58
CA GLN A 73 0.23 -3.83 2.08
C GLN A 73 -0.09 -4.86 0.99
N GLU A 74 -1.19 -4.69 0.26
CA GLU A 74 -1.61 -5.54 -0.86
C GLU A 74 -0.53 -5.57 -1.94
N ALA A 75 -0.08 -4.40 -2.42
CA ALA A 75 0.96 -4.29 -3.42
C ALA A 75 2.26 -4.98 -2.99
N TRP A 76 2.66 -4.83 -1.72
CA TRP A 76 3.83 -5.52 -1.21
C TRP A 76 3.62 -7.03 -1.09
N GLN A 77 2.46 -7.47 -0.60
CA GLN A 77 2.14 -8.89 -0.44
C GLN A 77 2.05 -9.60 -1.80
N GLU A 78 1.56 -8.94 -2.83
CA GLU A 78 1.45 -9.48 -4.19
C GLU A 78 2.76 -9.42 -4.97
N GLY A 79 3.79 -8.74 -4.44
CA GLY A 79 5.10 -8.69 -5.08
C GLY A 79 5.24 -7.61 -6.15
N LEU A 80 4.41 -6.56 -6.10
CA LEU A 80 4.53 -5.39 -6.96
C LEU A 80 5.74 -4.54 -6.60
N ASP A 81 6.33 -3.90 -7.60
CA ASP A 81 7.47 -2.99 -7.48
C ASP A 81 7.00 -1.51 -7.44
N VAL A 82 5.88 -1.21 -8.10
CA VAL A 82 5.34 0.15 -8.25
C VAL A 82 3.86 0.19 -7.88
N LEU A 83 3.44 1.22 -7.15
CA LEU A 83 2.04 1.49 -6.79
C LEU A 83 1.71 2.97 -7.07
N ALA A 84 0.52 3.21 -7.64
CA ALA A 84 -0.10 4.52 -7.70
C ALA A 84 -1.50 4.49 -7.07
N ILE A 85 -1.75 5.41 -6.14
CA ILE A 85 -3.11 5.70 -5.66
C ILE A 85 -3.64 6.88 -6.48
N THR A 86 -4.78 6.67 -7.12
CA THR A 86 -5.35 7.57 -8.13
C THR A 86 -6.84 7.79 -7.85
N ASP A 87 -7.15 8.21 -6.64
CA ASP A 87 -8.52 8.51 -6.22
C ASP A 87 -9.18 9.51 -7.19
N HIS A 88 -10.49 9.35 -7.40
CA HIS A 88 -11.29 10.29 -8.18
C HIS A 88 -11.26 11.70 -7.58
N VAL A 89 -11.25 12.72 -8.44
CA VAL A 89 -11.35 14.12 -8.03
C VAL A 89 -12.82 14.54 -7.95
N GLU A 90 -13.61 14.14 -8.94
CA GLU A 90 -14.99 14.55 -9.14
C GLU A 90 -16.00 13.66 -8.42
N TYR A 91 -15.60 12.44 -8.05
CA TYR A 91 -16.48 11.42 -7.50
C TYR A 91 -16.00 10.96 -6.12
N THR A 92 -16.69 11.41 -5.07
CA THR A 92 -16.33 11.15 -3.67
C THR A 92 -17.57 10.74 -2.87
N PRO A 93 -18.11 9.52 -3.09
CA PRO A 93 -19.34 9.04 -2.45
C PRO A 93 -19.24 9.02 -0.92
N HIS A 94 -18.04 8.81 -0.35
CA HIS A 94 -17.83 8.77 1.10
C HIS A 94 -17.62 10.16 1.73
N SER A 95 -17.87 11.26 1.01
CA SER A 95 -17.54 12.62 1.46
C SER A 95 -18.30 13.08 2.71
N GLU A 96 -19.44 12.46 3.03
CA GLU A 96 -20.18 12.71 4.27
C GLU A 96 -19.43 12.19 5.52
N ASP A 97 -18.66 11.11 5.38
CA ASP A 97 -17.94 10.44 6.48
C ASP A 97 -16.43 10.69 6.44
N VAL A 98 -15.85 10.84 5.24
CA VAL A 98 -14.41 10.98 4.99
C VAL A 98 -14.16 12.33 4.32
N LYS A 99 -13.39 13.19 4.99
CA LYS A 99 -13.01 14.49 4.42
C LYS A 99 -12.26 14.29 3.11
N VAL A 100 -12.81 14.85 2.03
CA VAL A 100 -12.20 14.83 0.69
C VAL A 100 -10.81 15.45 0.75
N GLY A 101 -9.83 14.70 0.27
CA GLY A 101 -8.43 15.10 0.26
C GLY A 101 -7.67 14.42 -0.88
N HIS A 102 -7.55 15.10 -2.01
CA HIS A 102 -6.97 14.57 -3.25
C HIS A 102 -5.53 14.06 -3.13
N ASN A 103 -4.74 14.61 -2.20
CA ASN A 103 -3.38 14.16 -1.92
C ASN A 103 -3.27 13.32 -0.64
N ARG A 104 -4.37 13.22 0.12
CA ARG A 104 -4.32 12.73 1.49
C ARG A 104 -3.99 11.25 1.54
N ALA A 105 -4.50 10.47 0.60
CA ALA A 105 -4.20 9.06 0.51
C ALA A 105 -2.69 8.81 0.33
N TRP A 106 -2.05 9.58 -0.55
CA TRP A 106 -0.60 9.49 -0.79
C TRP A 106 0.21 9.91 0.45
N GLU A 107 -0.13 11.02 1.08
CA GLU A 107 0.55 11.50 2.31
C GLU A 107 0.48 10.49 3.46
N LEU A 108 -0.62 9.76 3.58
CA LEU A 108 -0.80 8.74 4.62
C LEU A 108 0.00 7.48 4.33
N ALA A 109 0.13 7.12 3.05
CA ALA A 109 0.74 5.86 2.61
C ALA A 109 2.25 5.97 2.30
N GLN A 110 2.79 7.17 2.07
CA GLN A 110 4.19 7.34 1.60
C GLN A 110 5.24 6.67 2.50
N ASN A 111 5.07 6.73 3.82
CA ASN A 111 6.04 6.14 4.75
C ASN A 111 5.95 4.62 4.72
N ALA A 112 4.73 4.07 4.69
CA ALA A 112 4.52 2.64 4.56
C ALA A 112 5.07 2.11 3.22
N ALA A 113 4.92 2.86 2.13
CA ALA A 113 5.47 2.47 0.83
C ALA A 113 7.01 2.48 0.84
N ALA A 114 7.62 3.50 1.45
CA ALA A 114 9.07 3.59 1.63
C ALA A 114 9.62 2.43 2.49
N GLU A 115 8.97 2.09 3.60
CA GLU A 115 9.33 0.94 4.45
C GLU A 115 9.28 -0.40 3.70
N ASN A 116 8.39 -0.50 2.70
CA ASN A 116 8.19 -1.69 1.90
C ASN A 116 8.98 -1.68 0.57
N ASN A 117 9.87 -0.70 0.35
CA ASN A 117 10.64 -0.51 -0.88
C ASN A 117 9.78 -0.49 -2.16
N LEU A 118 8.58 0.09 -2.08
CA LEU A 118 7.71 0.31 -3.23
C LEU A 118 7.99 1.66 -3.87
N VAL A 119 8.08 1.70 -5.19
CA VAL A 119 8.04 2.97 -5.93
C VAL A 119 6.62 3.51 -5.86
N PHE A 120 6.45 4.63 -5.16
CA PHE A 120 5.12 5.15 -4.85
C PHE A 120 4.83 6.46 -5.55
N ILE A 121 3.95 6.38 -6.55
CA ILE A 121 3.64 7.49 -7.44
C ILE A 121 2.52 8.33 -6.81
N LYS A 122 2.76 9.64 -6.73
CA LYS A 122 1.72 10.62 -6.40
C LYS A 122 0.86 10.86 -7.64
N GLY A 123 -0.35 10.32 -7.63
CA GLY A 123 -1.33 10.53 -8.69
C GLY A 123 -2.62 11.11 -8.13
N THR A 124 -3.42 11.73 -9.00
CA THR A 124 -4.79 12.14 -8.70
C THR A 124 -5.60 12.02 -9.99
N GLY A 125 -6.72 11.30 -9.96
CA GLY A 125 -7.63 11.16 -11.10
C GLY A 125 -7.34 10.01 -12.08
N LYS A 126 -7.64 10.23 -13.37
CA LYS A 126 -7.73 9.17 -14.40
C LYS A 126 -6.38 8.91 -15.08
N VAL A 127 -5.77 7.76 -14.81
CA VAL A 127 -4.65 7.23 -15.60
C VAL A 127 -5.21 6.58 -16.87
N THR A 128 -5.06 7.24 -18.02
CA THR A 128 -5.51 6.70 -19.30
C THR A 128 -4.38 5.92 -19.95
N LEU A 129 -4.35 4.60 -19.75
CA LEU A 129 -3.44 3.70 -20.44
C LEU A 129 -4.08 3.28 -21.77
N PHE A 130 -3.47 3.65 -22.88
CA PHE A 130 -3.85 3.11 -24.19
C PHE A 130 -2.96 1.92 -24.54
N PRO A 131 -3.45 0.93 -25.29
CA PRO A 131 -4.79 0.34 -25.18
C PRO A 131 -4.88 -0.56 -23.92
N ARG A 132 -5.30 -0.01 -22.76
CA ARG A 132 -5.65 -0.72 -21.50
C ARG A 132 -4.70 -1.85 -21.04
N SER A 133 -3.49 -1.85 -21.57
CA SER A 133 -2.41 -2.81 -21.47
C SER A 133 -1.22 -2.49 -20.60
N ALA A 134 -0.58 -3.46 -19.94
CA ALA A 134 0.78 -3.27 -19.47
C ALA A 134 1.68 -2.88 -20.66
N GLN A 135 2.26 -1.68 -20.59
CA GLN A 135 3.11 -1.11 -21.61
C GLN A 135 4.51 -0.90 -21.02
N VAL A 136 5.50 -1.58 -21.60
CA VAL A 136 6.91 -1.39 -21.25
C VAL A 136 7.42 -0.19 -22.05
N ILE A 137 7.81 0.86 -21.32
CA ILE A 137 8.40 2.07 -21.89
C ILE A 137 9.89 2.06 -21.59
N THR A 138 10.68 2.20 -22.65
CA THR A 138 12.13 2.09 -22.64
C THR A 138 12.76 3.45 -22.89
N ALA A 139 13.74 3.84 -22.08
CA ALA A 139 14.53 5.06 -22.26
C ALA A 139 16.04 4.75 -22.27
N PRO A 140 16.83 5.31 -23.21
CA PRO A 140 18.29 5.32 -23.11
C PRO A 140 18.78 6.06 -21.85
N ALA A 141 19.91 5.62 -21.29
CA ALA A 141 20.52 6.27 -20.13
C ALA A 141 20.91 7.72 -20.45
N GLY A 142 20.45 8.67 -19.62
CA GLY A 142 20.74 10.10 -19.74
C GLY A 142 19.64 10.95 -20.37
N GLN A 143 18.51 10.36 -20.75
CA GLN A 143 17.38 11.10 -21.30
C GLN A 143 16.56 11.79 -20.19
N GLN A 144 16.41 13.12 -20.26
CA GLN A 144 15.73 13.93 -19.23
C GLN A 144 14.20 13.97 -19.38
N SER A 145 13.65 13.69 -20.57
CA SER A 145 12.20 13.61 -20.82
C SER A 145 11.87 12.72 -22.04
N LEU A 146 10.68 12.12 -22.03
CA LEU A 146 10.16 11.26 -23.09
C LEU A 146 8.74 11.72 -23.47
N PHE A 147 8.47 11.81 -24.77
CA PHE A 147 7.14 12.03 -25.34
C PHE A 147 6.90 10.95 -26.41
N TYR A 148 5.88 10.12 -26.26
CA TYR A 148 5.52 9.06 -27.21
C TYR A 148 4.01 8.93 -27.32
N GLU A 149 3.55 8.52 -28.50
CA GLU A 149 2.15 8.17 -28.75
C GLU A 149 2.00 6.64 -28.66
N VAL A 150 1.07 6.21 -27.83
CA VAL A 150 0.95 4.82 -27.39
C VAL A 150 0.03 4.03 -28.32
N VAL A 151 0.58 3.09 -29.08
CA VAL A 151 -0.20 2.36 -30.10
C VAL A 151 -0.62 0.94 -29.71
N THR A 152 0.06 0.22 -28.80
CA THR A 152 -0.34 -1.17 -28.47
C THR A 152 0.02 -1.61 -27.06
N ALA A 153 -0.87 -2.38 -26.44
CA ALA A 153 -0.77 -2.85 -25.07
C ALA A 153 -1.75 -4.06 -24.89
N PHE A 154 -1.29 -5.15 -24.26
CA PHE A 154 -1.96 -6.48 -24.21
C PHE A 154 -2.71 -6.85 -22.91
N VAL A 155 -4.05 -6.90 -22.92
CA VAL A 155 -4.90 -7.28 -21.77
C VAL A 155 -5.15 -8.78 -21.78
N ARG A 156 -5.01 -9.47 -20.64
CA ARG A 156 -5.60 -10.79 -20.43
C ARG A 156 -6.63 -10.72 -19.30
N SER A 157 -7.89 -11.02 -19.63
CA SER A 157 -9.00 -11.16 -18.69
C SER A 157 -9.39 -12.62 -18.59
N ASN A 158 -9.42 -13.16 -17.38
CA ASN A 158 -10.08 -14.41 -17.05
C ASN A 158 -11.54 -14.11 -16.74
N GLU A 159 -12.36 -14.24 -17.78
CA GLU A 159 -13.83 -14.30 -17.71
C GLU A 159 -14.49 -13.14 -16.95
N HIS A 160 -14.79 -12.07 -17.70
CA HIS A 160 -15.83 -11.04 -17.47
C HIS A 160 -15.38 -9.62 -17.92
N LEU A 161 -14.56 -9.51 -18.98
CA LEU A 161 -14.42 -8.23 -19.67
C LEU A 161 -15.67 -8.00 -20.55
N VAL A 162 -16.66 -7.28 -20.02
CA VAL A 162 -17.71 -6.67 -20.84
C VAL A 162 -17.26 -5.24 -21.15
N VAL A 163 -17.20 -4.91 -22.43
CA VAL A 163 -16.74 -3.62 -22.98
C VAL A 163 -17.82 -2.56 -22.87
#